data_AF-A0A9D4LC58-F1
#
_entry.id   AF-A0A9D4LC58-F1
#
_cell.length_a   1.000
_cell.length_b   1.000
_cell.length_c   1.000
_cell.angle_alpha   90.00
_cell.angle_beta   90.00
_cell.angle_gamma   90.00
#
_symmetry.space_group_name_H-M   'P 1'
#
loop_
_entity.id
_entity.type
_entity.pdbx_description
1 polymer ?
#
loop_
_entity_poly.entity_id
_entity_poly.type
_entity_poly.pdbx_seq_one_letter_code
_entity_poly.pdbx_strand_id
1 'polypeptide(L)' 'MPINLQKWSEGANVHLENLSEGADVHLENLSEGADVHLKNLCEGADVRLGLI' A
#
# COMPACT_ATOMS: atom_id res chain seq x y z
N MET A 1 13.78 0.28 2.01
CA MET A 1 13.67 -0.38 0.68
C MET A 1 12.22 -0.21 0.23
N PRO A 2 11.95 0.37 -0.95
CA PRO A 2 10.59 0.68 -1.34
C PRO A 2 9.83 -0.58 -1.77
N ILE A 3 8.61 -0.74 -1.27
CA ILE A 3 7.66 -1.76 -1.66
C ILE A 3 6.74 -1.13 -2.71
N ASN A 4 6.91 -1.54 -3.96
CA ASN A 4 6.10 -1.04 -5.07
C ASN A 4 5.17 -2.15 -5.54
N LEU A 5 3.86 -1.91 -5.43
CA LEU A 5 2.83 -2.81 -5.94
C LEU A 5 2.06 -2.09 -7.05
N GLN A 6 2.14 -2.61 -8.26
CA GLN A 6 1.48 -2.05 -9.44
C GLN A 6 0.41 -3.00 -9.95
N LYS A 7 -0.78 -2.45 -10.20
CA LYS A 7 -2.00 -3.08 -10.74
C LYS A 7 -2.78 -3.99 -9.79
N TRP A 8 -3.94 -3.49 -9.44
CA TRP A 8 -4.93 -4.18 -8.63
C TRP A 8 -6.30 -3.95 -9.29
N SER A 9 -6.79 -5.00 -9.94
CA SER A 9 -8.10 -5.07 -10.61
C SER A 9 -9.26 -4.80 -9.63
N GLU A 10 -10.45 -4.49 -10.16
CA GLU A 10 -11.66 -4.20 -9.35
C GLU A 10 -11.80 -5.17 -8.16
N GLY A 11 -11.97 -4.62 -6.96
CA GLY A 11 -12.12 -5.40 -5.71
C GLY A 11 -10.80 -5.92 -5.12
N ALA A 12 -9.69 -5.29 -5.45
CA ALA A 12 -8.40 -5.57 -4.88
C ALA A 12 -8.29 -5.28 -3.38
N ASN A 13 -7.95 -6.28 -2.58
CA ASN A 13 -7.61 -6.12 -1.17
C ASN A 13 -6.10 -6.21 -0.95
N VAL A 14 -5.47 -5.10 -0.59
CA VAL A 14 -4.06 -5.04 -0.23
C VAL A 14 -3.93 -5.06 1.28
N HIS A 15 -3.14 -6.00 1.80
CA HIS A 15 -2.86 -6.11 3.22
C HIS A 15 -1.35 -6.04 3.45
N LEU A 16 -0.91 -5.02 4.18
CA LEU A 16 0.49 -4.82 4.55
C LEU A 16 0.63 -4.79 6.07
N GLU A 17 1.51 -5.63 6.59
CA GLU A 17 1.82 -5.72 8.01
C GLU A 17 3.32 -5.61 8.27
N ASN A 18 3.67 -5.08 9.44
CA ASN A 18 5.03 -5.00 9.95
C ASN A 18 5.98 -4.26 9.00
N LEU A 19 5.51 -3.11 8.50
CA LEU A 19 6.33 -2.21 7.72
C LEU A 19 7.40 -1.62 8.64
N SER A 20 8.64 -2.05 8.40
CA SER A 20 9.81 -1.64 9.18
C SER A 20 10.05 -0.12 9.11
N GLU A 21 10.85 0.40 10.05
CA GLU A 21 11.26 1.81 10.06
C GLU A 21 11.84 2.23 8.70
N GLY A 22 11.35 3.35 8.15
CA GLY A 22 11.74 3.83 6.82
C GLY A 22 11.24 2.98 5.64
N ALA A 23 10.19 2.16 5.85
CA ALA A 23 9.47 1.54 4.74
C ALA A 23 8.77 2.60 3.89
N ASP A 24 8.90 2.49 2.57
CA ASP A 24 8.24 3.36 1.62
C ASP A 24 7.35 2.49 0.73
N VAL A 25 6.03 2.69 0.82
CA VAL A 25 5.04 1.84 0.14
C VAL A 25 4.31 2.67 -0.89
N HIS A 26 4.39 2.23 -2.15
CA HIS A 26 3.64 2.83 -3.24
C HIS A 26 2.66 1.80 -3.83
N LEU A 27 1.37 2.10 -3.72
CA LEU A 27 0.28 1.35 -4.34
C LEU A 27 -0.32 2.21 -5.44
N GLU A 28 -0.23 1.77 -6.69
CA GLU A 28 -0.74 2.49 -7.86
C GLU A 28 -1.68 1.64 -8.70
N ASN A 29 -2.58 2.30 -9.42
CA ASN A 29 -3.63 1.69 -10.23
C ASN A 29 -4.64 0.92 -9.37
N LEU A 30 -5.01 1.50 -8.23
CA LEU A 30 -6.11 1.01 -7.41
C LEU A 30 -7.43 1.39 -8.10
N SER A 31 -8.26 0.40 -8.37
CA SER A 31 -9.59 0.57 -8.97
C SER A 31 -10.65 0.89 -7.92
N GLU A 32 -11.81 1.36 -8.37
CA GLU A 32 -12.95 1.64 -7.50
C GLU A 32 -13.35 0.39 -6.71
N GLY A 33 -13.48 0.52 -5.39
CA GLY A 33 -13.73 -0.61 -4.48
C GLY A 33 -12.50 -1.37 -4.00
N ALA A 34 -11.28 -0.90 -4.29
CA ALA A 34 -10.08 -1.42 -3.65
C ALA A 34 -10.06 -1.10 -2.14
N ASP A 35 -9.69 -2.08 -1.32
CA ASP A 35 -9.53 -1.93 0.13
C ASP A 35 -8.05 -2.08 0.51
N VAL A 36 -7.54 -1.14 1.30
CA VAL A 36 -6.14 -1.12 1.71
C VAL A 36 -6.07 -1.14 3.22
N HIS A 37 -5.56 -2.24 3.75
CA HIS A 37 -5.34 -2.44 5.18
C HIS A 37 -3.87 -2.36 5.50
N LEU A 38 -3.52 -1.43 6.39
CA LEU A 38 -2.16 -1.19 6.86
C LEU A 38 -2.12 -1.42 8.37
N LYS A 39 -1.21 -2.28 8.83
CA LYS A 39 -1.01 -2.56 10.26
C LYS A 39 0.46 -2.51 10.66
N ASN A 40 0.70 -2.10 11.90
CA ASN A 40 2.04 -2.01 12.50
C ASN A 40 3.01 -1.20 11.62
N LEU A 41 2.60 0.01 11.25
CA LEU A 41 3.48 0.99 10.61
C LEU A 41 4.47 1.51 11.66
N CYS A 42 5.76 1.25 11.45
CA CYS A 42 6.82 1.84 12.27
C CYS A 42 6.99 3.34 11.98
N GLU A 43 7.68 4.04 12.88
CA GLU A 43 8.01 5.46 12.71
C GLU A 43 8.77 5.69 11.39
N GLY A 44 8.44 6.76 10.68
CA GLY A 44 9.05 7.08 9.38
C GLY A 44 8.60 6.20 8.20
N ALA A 45 7.58 5.34 8.36
CA ALA A 45 6.95 4.70 7.23
C ALA A 45 6.14 5.71 6.40
N ASP A 46 6.32 5.71 5.08
CA ASP A 46 5.54 6.50 4.12
C ASP A 46 4.69 5.57 3.26
N VAL A 47 3.43 5.95 3.04
CA VAL A 47 2.49 5.17 2.23
C VAL A 47 1.76 6.09 1.28
N ARG A 48 1.85 5.79 -0.02
CA ARG A 48 1.18 6.52 -1.09
C ARG A 48 0.25 5.62 -1.85
N LEU A 49 -0.98 6.11 -2.04
CA LEU A 49 -2.05 5.42 -2.76
C LEU A 49 -2.44 6.23 -3.99
N GLY A 50 -2.38 5.60 -5.16
CA GLY A 50 -2.79 6.15 -6.46
C GLY A 50 -3.99 5.40 -7.01
N LEU A 51 -5.15 6.06 -7.01
CA LEU A 51 -6.37 5.61 -7.65
C LEU A 51 -6.34 5.99 -9.15
N ILE A 52 -6.91 5.15 -10.01
CA ILE A 52 -7.06 5.40 -11.47
C ILE A 52 -8.51 5.56 -11.87
#